data_AF-W6YT23-F1
#
_entry.id   AF-W6YT23-F1
#
_cell.length_a   1.000
_cell.length_b   1.000
_cell.length_c   1.000
_cell.angle_alpha   90.00
_cell.angle_beta   90.00
_cell.angle_gamma   90.00
#
_symmetry.space_group_name_H-M   'P 1'
#
loop_
_entity.id
_entity.type
_entity.pdbx_description
1 polymer ?
#
loop_
_entity_poly.entity_id
_entity_poly.type
_entity_poly.pdbx_seq_one_letter_code
_entity_poly.pdbx_strand_id
1 'polypeptide(L)' 'MDFQPPDSASGTPIEAKKRSKLRATCDACIAARIRCSRNMPQCVRCQVYKIECVYGVSKR' A
#
# COMPACT_ATOMS: atom_id res chain seq x y z
N MET A 1 5.09 -31.68 -2.30
CA MET A 1 3.97 -30.83 -1.83
C MET A 1 4.62 -29.58 -1.29
N ASP A 2 4.91 -28.64 -2.17
CA ASP A 2 5.87 -27.59 -1.92
C ASP A 2 5.12 -26.28 -1.78
N PHE A 3 5.01 -25.84 -0.52
CA PHE A 3 4.48 -24.54 -0.12
C PHE A 3 5.54 -23.48 -0.46
N GLN A 4 5.52 -22.97 -1.69
CA GLN A 4 6.31 -21.82 -2.10
C GLN A 4 5.55 -20.53 -1.70
N PRO A 5 5.92 -19.81 -0.62
CA PRO A 5 5.37 -18.48 -0.39
C PRO A 5 5.88 -17.52 -1.47
N PRO A 6 5.03 -16.67 -2.07
CA PRO A 6 5.48 -15.69 -3.04
C PRO A 6 6.21 -14.56 -2.31
N ASP A 7 7.53 -14.51 -2.51
CA ASP A 7 8.40 -13.42 -2.08
C ASP A 7 7.88 -12.08 -2.60
N SER A 8 7.44 -11.26 -1.65
CA SER A 8 7.00 -9.88 -1.85
C SER A 8 8.19 -8.94 -1.75
N ALA A 9 9.15 -8.99 -2.65
CA ALA A 9 10.21 -7.98 -2.68
C ALA A 9 10.95 -7.89 -4.02
N SER A 10 10.31 -7.40 -5.09
CA SER A 10 11.05 -6.98 -6.28
C SER A 10 10.34 -5.85 -7.02
N GLY A 11 10.36 -4.65 -6.43
CA GLY A 11 10.11 -3.41 -7.15
C GLY A 11 11.39 -2.61 -7.19
N THR A 12 12.15 -2.68 -8.28
CA THR A 12 13.28 -1.79 -8.56
C THR A 12 12.76 -0.43 -9.04
N PRO A 13 13.03 0.69 -8.35
CA PRO A 13 12.66 2.01 -8.86
C PRO A 13 13.86 2.62 -9.58
N ILE A 14 14.06 2.24 -10.83
CA ILE A 14 14.90 3.02 -11.75
C ILE A 14 13.97 3.82 -12.67
N GLU A 15 13.82 5.08 -12.27
CA GLU A 15 13.59 6.23 -13.16
C GLU A 15 12.24 6.35 -13.89
N ALA A 16 11.29 7.08 -13.28
CA ALA A 16 10.23 7.77 -14.04
C ALA A 16 9.70 9.02 -13.29
N LYS A 17 10.38 10.13 -13.54
CA LYS A 17 9.86 11.50 -13.71
C LYS A 17 8.42 11.82 -13.23
N LYS A 18 8.34 12.67 -12.20
CA LYS A 18 7.35 13.76 -11.99
C LYS A 18 5.89 13.49 -12.44
N ARG A 19 5.14 12.72 -11.64
CA ARG A 19 3.72 13.02 -11.38
C ARG A 19 3.49 12.80 -9.90
N SER A 20 2.94 13.79 -9.21
CA SER A 20 2.43 13.65 -7.84
C SER A 20 1.21 12.73 -7.93
N LYS A 21 1.44 11.45 -8.17
CA LYS A 21 0.39 10.45 -8.30
C LYS A 21 -0.07 10.21 -6.87
N LEU A 22 -1.29 10.66 -6.56
CA LEU A 22 -1.97 10.32 -5.30
C LEU A 22 -1.75 8.84 -5.04
N ARG A 23 -1.27 8.50 -3.84
CA ARG A 23 -0.94 7.11 -3.54
C ARG A 23 -2.25 6.31 -3.59
N ALA A 24 -2.29 5.28 -4.42
CA ALA A 24 -3.41 4.34 -4.47
C ALA A 24 -3.51 3.49 -3.19
N THR A 25 -2.56 3.62 -2.27
CA THR A 25 -2.40 2.78 -1.09
C THR A 25 -2.51 3.68 0.14
N CYS A 26 -3.22 3.26 1.18
CA CYS A 26 -3.25 4.01 2.45
C CYS A 26 -1.92 3.90 3.21
N ASP A 27 -1.63 4.86 4.10
CA ASP A 27 -0.39 4.93 4.88
C ASP A 27 -0.15 3.67 5.71
N ALA A 28 -1.19 3.13 6.36
CA ALA A 28 -1.09 1.89 7.11
C ALA A 28 -0.60 0.71 6.26
N CYS A 29 -1.12 0.57 5.04
CA CYS A 29 -0.70 -0.49 4.12
C CYS A 29 0.71 -0.24 3.55
N ILE A 30 1.10 1.02 3.35
CA ILE A 30 2.45 1.38 2.87
C ILE A 30 3.49 1.14 3.95
N ALA A 31 3.23 1.58 5.19
CA ALA A 31 4.10 1.35 6.33
C ALA A 31 4.33 -0.15 6.55
N ALA A 32 3.28 -0.95 6.36
CA ALA A 32 3.37 -2.41 6.41
C ALA A 32 3.89 -3.06 5.11
N ARG A 33 4.18 -2.29 4.05
CA ARG A 33 4.61 -2.77 2.72
C ARG A 33 3.73 -3.88 2.13
N ILE A 34 2.41 -3.74 2.21
CA ILE A 34 1.44 -4.70 1.67
C ILE A 34 0.50 -4.08 0.63
N ARG A 35 -0.26 -4.93 -0.07
CA ARG A 35 -1.33 -4.49 -0.96
C ARG A 35 -2.55 -3.97 -0.19
N CYS A 36 -2.98 -2.75 -0.49
CA CYS A 36 -4.20 -2.16 0.07
C CYS A 36 -5.43 -2.57 -0.74
N SER A 37 -6.51 -2.96 -0.05
CA SER A 37 -7.79 -3.31 -0.67
C SER A 37 -8.55 -2.11 -1.23
N ARG A 38 -8.14 -0.86 -0.93
CA ARG A 38 -8.74 0.39 -1.43
C ARG A 38 -10.26 0.49 -1.24
N ASN A 39 -10.79 -0.14 -0.20
CA ASN A 39 -12.20 -0.01 0.15
C ASN A 39 -12.42 1.37 0.84
N MET A 40 -13.54 2.02 0.55
CA MET A 40 -13.96 3.27 1.20
C MET A 40 -15.10 2.96 2.18
N PRO A 41 -15.10 3.48 3.42
CA PRO A 41 -14.24 4.56 3.94
C PRO A 41 -12.87 4.11 4.48
N GLN A 42 -12.68 2.83 4.79
CA GLN A 42 -11.41 2.27 5.26
C GLN A 42 -11.06 0.99 4.50
N CYS A 43 -9.77 0.74 4.32
CA CYS A 43 -9.30 -0.51 3.73
C CYS A 43 -9.71 -1.71 4.60
N VAL A 44 -9.98 -2.88 4.01
CA VAL A 44 -10.42 -4.09 4.74
C VAL A 44 -9.49 -4.41 5.92
N ARG A 45 -8.17 -4.34 5.68
CA ARG A 45 -7.18 -4.54 6.76
C ARG A 45 -7.34 -3.48 7.86
N CYS A 46 -7.40 -2.21 7.49
CA CYS A 46 -7.51 -1.10 8.41
C CYS A 46 -8.76 -1.23 9.30
N GLN A 47 -9.88 -1.69 8.71
CA GLN A 47 -11.14 -1.95 9.40
C GLN A 47 -11.03 -3.12 10.39
N VAL A 48 -10.38 -4.23 10.00
CA VAL A 48 -10.17 -5.42 10.86
C VAL A 48 -9.25 -5.10 12.03
N TYR A 49 -8.13 -4.44 11.76
CA TYR A 49 -7.15 -4.06 12.78
C TYR A 49 -7.56 -2.80 13.56
N LYS A 50 -8.68 -2.16 13.18
CA LYS A 50 -9.20 -0.93 13.80
C LYS A 50 -8.14 0.18 13.90
N ILE A 51 -7.30 0.29 12.87
CA ILE A 51 -6.24 1.32 12.78
C ILE A 51 -6.64 2.45 11.85
N GLU A 52 -5.91 3.56 11.93
CA GLU A 52 -6.15 4.74 11.11
C GLU A 52 -5.86 4.47 9.63
N CYS A 53 -6.88 4.67 8.77
CA CYS A 53 -6.78 4.47 7.33
C CYS A 53 -6.68 5.81 6.62
N VAL A 54 -5.48 6.41 6.61
CA VAL A 54 -5.25 7.66 5.88
C VAL A 54 -4.77 7.34 4.47
N TYR A 55 -5.51 7.80 3.46
CA TYR A 55 -5.01 7.82 2.10
C TYR A 55 -4.12 9.06 1.94
N GLY A 56 -2.82 8.89 2.16
CA GLY A 56 -1.84 9.97 2.09
C GLY A 56 -1.83 10.64 0.72
N VAL A 57 -2.15 11.93 0.68
CA VAL A 57 -1.79 12.79 -0.44
C VAL A 57 -0.28 13.00 -0.39
N SER A 58 0.46 12.64 -1.45
CA SER A 58 1.90 12.88 -1.50
C SER A 58 2.14 14.40 -1.55
N LYS A 59 2.24 15.06 -0.39
CA LYS A 59 2.69 16.45 -0.29
C LYS A 59 4.19 16.43 -0.60
N ARG A 60 4.54 17.11 -1.69
CA ARG A 60 5.90 17.25 -2.21
C ARG A 60 6.57 18.44 -1.53
#